data_AF-A0A1G6UTK4-F1
#
_entry.id   AF-A0A1G6UTK4-F1
#
_cell.length_a   1.000
_cell.length_b   1.000
_cell.length_c   1.000
_cell.angle_alpha   90.00
_cell.angle_beta   90.00
_cell.angle_gamma   90.00
#
_symmetry.space_group_name_H-M   'P 1'
#
loop_
_entity.id
_entity.type
_entity.pdbx_description
1 polymer ?
#
loop_
_entity_poly.entity_id
_entity_poly.type
_entity_poly.pdbx_seq_one_letter_code
_entity_poly.pdbx_strand_id
1 'polypeptide(L)'
;MHDLDSALEVIRARDDTAAKHAHALWHVMRSTAAHPTKVTRYDVQQMVWSTLPQAHASPAGEGAFDDLHETCESFAELLDLLGHTAYARLCRARTTHEILDAAGDERRHRELVAAAWRASGVLPPDTPILTWSDRGGPVESALHAAAGRLLEEAVEAGTLPADGSGEELRVGLVMRLLTSPEADGDDTWFVKLLDERLDAWTRGQGSQTRRELMVRLRPEVRRAPESDGAELPALTFLLSECRGAGARLTGSGYLPTALVTALAELMPTCRELVILGRSESQWPPVKLLREMATDFGLTVRNGTRLQLTSRGAALVDDQDTLLMTVGERLMSLDRTALGVIEEVVLAALLLEDRMAPSRIFEKVAYVLAEEGWSSTDGTDYGPTHAAEVGGWFLRRLRVLDALDADWTARRVGLTPAGRSIARWGLRARVLFRHRADDSSPRPFAP
;
A
#
# COMPACT_ATOMS: atom_id res chain seq x y z
N MET A 1 3.70 -2.59 44.56
CA MET A 1 3.94 -1.94 43.26
C MET A 1 5.02 -0.92 43.50
N HIS A 2 6.17 -1.11 42.86
CA HIS A 2 7.29 -0.19 42.95
C HIS A 2 7.06 1.00 42.01
N ASP A 3 7.67 2.15 42.31
CA ASP A 3 7.98 3.14 41.27
C ASP A 3 9.22 2.70 40.47
N LEU A 4 9.54 3.41 39.39
CA LEU A 4 10.64 3.04 38.51
C LEU A 4 11.99 2.99 39.26
N ASP A 5 12.27 3.98 40.09
CA ASP A 5 13.56 4.09 40.78
C ASP A 5 13.74 2.97 41.80
N SER A 6 12.73 2.70 42.63
CA SER A 6 12.79 1.61 43.61
C SER A 6 12.80 0.22 42.95
N ALA A 7 12.12 0.04 41.81
CA ALA A 7 12.20 -1.22 41.05
C ALA A 7 13.62 -1.46 40.51
N LEU A 8 14.25 -0.41 39.96
CA LEU A 8 15.61 -0.48 39.45
C LEU A 8 16.63 -0.70 40.58
N GLU A 9 16.41 -0.15 41.77
CA GLU A 9 17.25 -0.44 42.95
C GLU A 9 17.19 -1.92 43.36
N VAL A 10 16.01 -2.54 43.29
CA VAL A 10 15.85 -3.98 43.59
C VAL A 10 16.65 -4.84 42.60
N ILE A 11 16.59 -4.52 41.31
CA ILE A 11 17.36 -5.24 40.27
C ILE A 11 18.86 -4.97 40.47
N ARG A 12 19.25 -3.70 40.64
CA ARG A 12 20.65 -3.25 40.81
C ARG A 12 21.33 -3.90 42.02
N ALA A 13 20.58 -4.17 43.08
CA ALA A 13 21.11 -4.85 44.26
C ALA A 13 21.58 -6.29 43.97
N ARG A 14 21.10 -6.91 42.88
CA ARG A 14 21.50 -8.24 42.41
C ARG A 14 22.51 -8.15 41.27
N ASP A 15 22.22 -7.32 40.28
CA ASP A 15 23.05 -7.10 39.10
C ASP A 15 22.87 -5.68 38.53
N ASP A 16 23.96 -4.92 38.53
CA ASP A 16 24.00 -3.55 38.01
C ASP A 16 23.87 -3.50 36.48
N THR A 17 24.31 -4.54 35.77
CA THR A 17 24.18 -4.64 34.31
C THR A 17 22.73 -4.90 33.92
N ALA A 18 22.08 -5.87 34.57
CA ALA A 18 20.64 -6.13 34.40
C ALA A 18 19.79 -4.87 34.62
N ALA A 19 20.09 -4.10 35.68
CA ALA A 19 19.38 -2.84 35.96
C ALA A 19 19.56 -1.81 34.83
N LYS A 20 20.78 -1.67 34.28
CA LYS A 20 21.05 -0.77 33.14
C LYS A 20 20.31 -1.20 31.88
N HIS A 21 20.31 -2.50 31.55
CA HIS A 21 19.61 -3.03 30.38
C HIS A 21 18.10 -2.82 30.49
N ALA A 22 17.51 -3.17 31.65
CA ALA A 22 16.09 -2.96 31.91
C ALA A 22 15.70 -1.48 31.82
N HIS A 23 16.52 -0.59 32.39
CA HIS A 23 16.31 0.86 32.33
C HIS A 23 16.42 1.40 30.90
N ALA A 24 17.40 0.94 30.12
CA ALA A 24 17.56 1.32 28.72
C ALA A 24 16.34 0.92 27.88
N LEU A 25 15.90 -0.35 27.98
CA LEU A 25 14.71 -0.83 27.25
C LEU A 25 13.44 -0.09 27.67
N TRP A 26 13.27 0.16 28.97
CA TRP A 26 12.17 0.98 29.46
C TRP A 26 12.21 2.37 28.82
N HIS A 27 13.34 3.08 28.86
CA HIS A 27 13.45 4.40 28.26
C HIS A 27 13.15 4.42 26.77
N VAL A 28 13.71 3.48 26.00
CA VAL A 28 13.42 3.40 24.56
C VAL A 28 11.93 3.15 24.34
N MET A 29 11.32 2.19 25.05
CA MET A 29 9.91 1.86 24.92
C MET A 29 9.04 3.10 25.21
N ARG A 30 9.36 3.83 26.29
CA ARG A 30 8.61 5.04 26.69
C ARG A 30 8.80 6.19 25.71
N SER A 31 9.97 6.32 25.10
CA SER A 31 10.24 7.37 24.10
C SER A 31 9.47 7.17 22.80
N THR A 32 9.14 5.91 22.46
CA THR A 32 8.40 5.54 21.26
C THR A 32 6.93 5.24 21.51
N ALA A 33 6.50 5.18 22.78
CA ALA A 33 5.12 4.85 23.14
C ALA A 33 4.18 5.98 22.74
N ALA A 34 3.08 5.63 22.06
CA ALA A 34 2.08 6.64 21.70
C ALA A 34 1.20 7.10 22.88
N HIS A 35 1.45 6.64 24.13
CA HIS A 35 0.82 7.20 25.33
C HIS A 35 1.86 7.39 26.45
N PRO A 36 2.05 8.62 26.97
CA PRO A 36 3.12 8.93 27.91
C PRO A 36 2.91 8.39 29.32
N THR A 37 1.81 7.67 29.60
CA THR A 37 1.50 7.14 30.95
C THR A 37 1.11 5.66 31.04
N LYS A 38 0.64 5.01 29.97
CA LYS A 38 0.20 3.60 30.02
C LYS A 38 1.21 2.72 29.27
N VAL A 39 1.53 1.55 29.83
CA VAL A 39 2.28 0.48 29.14
C VAL A 39 1.26 -0.43 28.47
N THR A 40 1.52 -0.80 27.22
CA THR A 40 0.60 -1.61 26.42
C THR A 40 1.29 -2.85 25.88
N ARG A 41 0.52 -3.91 25.58
CA ARG A 41 1.05 -5.13 24.97
C ARG A 41 1.75 -4.83 23.66
N TYR A 42 1.21 -3.90 22.86
CA TYR A 42 1.82 -3.47 21.61
C TYR A 42 3.25 -2.94 21.84
N ASP A 43 3.44 -2.03 22.80
CA ASP A 43 4.74 -1.42 23.08
C ASP A 43 5.77 -2.47 23.54
N VAL A 44 5.34 -3.40 24.39
CA VAL A 44 6.20 -4.48 24.90
C VAL A 44 6.57 -5.46 23.78
N GLN A 45 5.61 -5.88 22.96
CA GLN A 45 5.85 -6.74 21.80
C GLN A 45 6.82 -6.10 20.80
N GLN A 46 6.60 -4.83 20.45
CA GLN A 46 7.51 -4.10 19.56
C GLN A 46 8.92 -4.02 20.16
N MET A 47 9.03 -3.82 21.48
CA MET A 47 10.32 -3.77 22.15
C MET A 47 11.08 -5.09 22.05
N VAL A 48 10.44 -6.20 22.49
CA VAL A 48 11.14 -7.49 22.61
C VAL A 48 11.22 -8.28 21.31
N TRP A 49 10.31 -8.08 20.36
CA TRP A 49 10.29 -8.81 19.09
C TRP A 49 10.96 -8.07 17.93
N SER A 50 11.18 -6.75 18.05
CA SER A 50 11.75 -5.94 16.97
C SER A 50 12.92 -5.10 17.44
N THR A 51 12.70 -4.18 18.40
CA THR A 51 13.70 -3.17 18.78
C THR A 51 14.94 -3.77 19.41
N LEU A 52 14.79 -4.70 20.35
CA LEU A 52 15.89 -5.38 21.03
C LEU A 52 16.75 -6.23 20.06
N PRO A 53 16.19 -7.15 19.25
CA PRO A 53 16.95 -7.88 18.24
C PRO A 53 17.70 -6.97 17.24
N GLN A 54 17.05 -5.90 16.77
CA GLN A 54 17.68 -4.94 15.86
C GLN A 54 18.82 -4.17 16.53
N ALA A 55 18.68 -3.81 17.80
CA ALA A 55 19.74 -3.14 18.55
C ALA A 55 20.97 -4.05 18.71
N HIS A 56 20.76 -5.34 19.00
CA HIS A 56 21.83 -6.34 19.08
C HIS A 56 22.56 -6.54 17.75
N ALA A 57 21.83 -6.55 16.62
CA ALA A 57 22.42 -6.71 15.30
C ALA A 57 23.08 -5.43 14.73
N SER A 58 22.85 -4.26 15.35
CA SER A 58 23.38 -2.98 14.89
C SER A 58 24.86 -2.82 15.26
N PRO A 59 25.72 -2.29 14.37
CA PRO A 59 27.12 -1.98 14.71
C PRO A 59 27.28 -1.02 15.90
N ALA A 60 26.27 -0.17 16.14
CA ALA A 60 26.26 0.75 17.29
C ALA A 60 25.87 0.07 18.61
N GLY A 61 25.37 -1.17 18.57
CA GLY A 61 24.96 -1.96 19.72
C GLY A 61 25.89 -3.13 20.05
N GLU A 62 27.04 -3.24 19.37
CA GLU A 62 28.05 -4.27 19.61
C GLU A 62 28.52 -4.23 21.08
N GLY A 63 28.31 -5.31 21.83
CA GLY A 63 28.63 -5.39 23.26
C GLY A 63 27.54 -4.88 24.22
N ALA A 64 26.49 -4.21 23.73
CA ALA A 64 25.49 -3.58 24.60
C ALA A 64 24.37 -4.54 25.05
N PHE A 65 24.11 -5.59 24.26
CA PHE A 65 23.04 -6.56 24.50
C PHE A 65 23.48 -7.97 24.08
N ASP A 66 24.64 -8.42 24.57
CA ASP A 66 25.26 -9.68 24.10
C ASP A 66 24.37 -10.92 24.35
N ASP A 67 23.67 -10.95 25.49
CA ASP A 67 22.65 -11.95 25.79
C ASP A 67 21.25 -11.32 25.70
N LEU A 68 20.57 -11.63 24.59
CA LEU A 68 19.20 -11.20 24.32
C LEU A 68 18.20 -11.75 25.35
N HIS A 69 18.40 -12.97 25.84
CA HIS A 69 17.48 -13.62 26.79
C HIS A 69 17.63 -13.02 28.18
N GLU A 70 18.86 -12.85 28.66
CA GLU A 70 19.12 -12.19 29.96
C GLU A 70 18.63 -10.74 29.97
N THR A 71 18.83 -10.03 28.87
CA THR A 71 18.30 -8.67 28.67
C THR A 71 16.76 -8.65 28.70
N CYS A 72 16.11 -9.61 28.03
CA CYS A 72 14.66 -9.74 28.02
C CYS A 72 14.10 -10.11 29.41
N GLU A 73 14.77 -10.99 30.16
CA GLU A 73 14.40 -11.34 31.54
C GLU A 73 14.54 -10.16 32.50
N SER A 74 15.61 -9.38 32.38
CA SER A 74 15.81 -8.16 33.17
C SER A 74 14.66 -7.16 32.95
N PHE A 75 14.22 -7.03 31.69
CA PHE A 75 13.06 -6.21 31.34
C PHE A 75 11.74 -6.80 31.87
N ALA A 76 11.58 -8.13 31.84
CA ALA A 76 10.44 -8.83 32.41
C ALA A 76 10.35 -8.63 33.94
N GLU A 77 11.47 -8.71 34.66
CA GLU A 77 11.53 -8.45 36.10
C GLU A 77 11.13 -7.01 36.42
N LEU A 78 11.62 -6.03 35.66
CA LEU A 78 11.20 -4.64 35.81
C LEU A 78 9.68 -4.47 35.62
N LEU A 79 9.12 -5.06 34.55
CA LEU A 79 7.68 -5.03 34.31
C LEU A 79 6.87 -5.65 35.46
N ASP A 80 7.33 -6.77 36.03
CA ASP A 80 6.68 -7.39 37.19
C ASP A 80 6.71 -6.49 38.43
N LEU A 81 7.85 -5.87 38.75
CA LEU A 81 8.00 -4.97 39.91
C LEU A 81 7.08 -3.74 39.80
N LEU A 82 6.88 -3.26 38.57
CA LEU A 82 5.96 -2.18 38.23
C LEU A 82 4.49 -2.62 38.19
N GLY A 83 4.20 -3.92 38.37
CA GLY A 83 2.84 -4.47 38.40
C GLY A 83 2.27 -4.87 37.04
N HIS A 84 3.09 -4.90 36.00
CA HIS A 84 2.72 -5.30 34.64
C HIS A 84 2.91 -6.81 34.39
N THR A 85 2.40 -7.65 35.29
CA THR A 85 2.64 -9.11 35.28
C THR A 85 2.19 -9.82 34.01
N ALA A 86 1.14 -9.33 33.34
CA ALA A 86 0.72 -9.88 32.05
C ALA A 86 1.79 -9.66 30.96
N TYR A 87 2.46 -8.52 30.97
CA TYR A 87 3.51 -8.19 30.00
C TYR A 87 4.85 -8.83 30.34
N ALA A 88 5.18 -8.95 31.63
CA ALA A 88 6.34 -9.74 32.05
C ALA A 88 6.22 -11.21 31.59
N ARG A 89 5.02 -11.82 31.70
CA ARG A 89 4.77 -13.16 31.15
C ARG A 89 4.91 -13.23 29.62
N LEU A 90 4.68 -12.14 28.91
CA LEU A 90 4.89 -12.08 27.46
C LEU A 90 6.38 -12.13 27.13
N CYS A 91 7.22 -11.38 27.87
CA CYS A 91 8.68 -11.45 27.71
C CYS A 91 9.19 -12.88 27.91
N ARG A 92 8.69 -13.58 28.93
CA ARG A 92 9.07 -14.98 29.26
C ARG A 92 8.34 -16.04 28.43
N ALA A 93 7.50 -15.63 27.49
CA ALA A 93 6.73 -16.58 26.70
C ALA A 93 7.66 -17.35 25.76
N ARG A 94 7.38 -18.64 25.55
CA ARG A 94 8.10 -19.48 24.60
C ARG A 94 8.22 -18.83 23.21
N THR A 95 7.16 -18.18 22.73
CA THR A 95 7.16 -17.46 21.45
C THR A 95 8.20 -16.33 21.40
N THR A 96 8.35 -15.56 22.48
CA THR A 96 9.36 -14.51 22.56
C THR A 96 10.76 -15.10 22.52
N HIS A 97 11.01 -16.18 23.27
CA HIS A 97 12.30 -16.85 23.26
C HIS A 97 12.65 -17.43 21.88
N GLU A 98 11.69 -18.05 21.19
CA GLU A 98 11.86 -18.56 19.83
C GLU A 98 12.21 -17.43 18.82
N ILE A 99 11.65 -16.23 19.01
CA ILE A 99 11.98 -15.04 18.20
C ILE A 99 13.41 -14.57 18.49
N LEU A 100 13.79 -14.45 19.77
CA LEU A 100 15.13 -14.02 20.17
C LEU A 100 16.22 -15.00 19.69
N ASP A 101 15.96 -16.31 19.77
CA ASP A 101 16.85 -17.36 19.23
C ASP A 101 17.08 -17.22 17.72
N ALA A 102 16.08 -16.67 17.00
CA ALA A 102 16.15 -16.49 15.56
C ALA A 102 16.80 -15.16 15.14
N ALA A 103 17.20 -14.27 16.07
CA ALA A 103 17.70 -12.92 15.75
C ALA A 103 18.89 -12.91 14.78
N GLY A 104 19.72 -13.96 14.74
CA GLY A 104 20.82 -14.12 13.78
C GLY A 104 20.42 -14.66 12.39
N ASP A 105 19.19 -15.13 12.21
CA ASP A 105 18.62 -15.60 10.94
C ASP A 105 17.46 -14.69 10.53
N GLU A 106 17.78 -13.67 9.72
CA GLU A 106 16.84 -12.63 9.28
C GLU A 106 15.52 -13.18 8.70
N ARG A 107 15.58 -14.27 7.91
CA ARG A 107 14.37 -14.83 7.29
C ARG A 107 13.50 -15.49 8.35
N ARG A 108 14.10 -16.33 9.19
CA ARG A 108 13.37 -17.04 10.26
C ARG A 108 12.83 -16.07 11.30
N HIS A 109 13.61 -15.05 11.68
CA HIS A 109 13.19 -13.99 12.58
C HIS A 109 11.93 -13.29 12.06
N ARG A 110 11.95 -12.83 10.79
CA ARG A 110 10.78 -12.18 10.17
C ARG A 110 9.56 -13.07 10.14
N GLU A 111 9.70 -14.35 9.76
CA GLU A 111 8.60 -15.32 9.73
C GLU A 111 7.96 -15.52 11.12
N LEU A 112 8.78 -15.67 12.17
CA LEU A 112 8.31 -15.85 13.55
C LEU A 112 7.65 -14.58 14.11
N VAL A 113 8.25 -13.41 13.89
CA VAL A 113 7.69 -12.12 14.32
C VAL A 113 6.34 -11.86 13.65
N ALA A 114 6.23 -12.09 12.33
CA ALA A 114 4.98 -11.92 11.60
C ALA A 114 3.89 -12.90 12.06
N ALA A 115 4.25 -14.14 12.43
CA ALA A 115 3.31 -15.10 13.01
C ALA A 115 2.84 -14.69 14.42
N ALA A 116 3.78 -14.23 15.27
CA ALA A 116 3.48 -13.80 16.63
C ALA A 116 2.59 -12.55 16.68
N TRP A 117 2.83 -11.57 15.80
CA TRP A 117 1.97 -10.40 15.66
C TRP A 117 0.55 -10.75 15.19
N ARG A 118 0.41 -11.67 14.22
CA ARG A 118 -0.93 -12.13 13.80
C ARG A 118 -1.68 -12.83 14.92
N ALA A 119 -0.98 -13.62 15.73
CA ALA A 119 -1.56 -14.33 16.87
C ALA A 119 -1.83 -13.44 18.10
N SER A 120 -1.23 -12.24 18.18
CA SER A 120 -1.33 -11.39 19.37
C SER A 120 -2.70 -10.74 19.56
N GLY A 121 -3.48 -10.65 18.47
CA GLY A 121 -4.77 -9.96 18.46
C GLY A 121 -4.67 -8.45 18.66
N VAL A 122 -3.47 -7.85 18.59
CA VAL A 122 -3.27 -6.39 18.72
C VAL A 122 -2.50 -5.78 17.54
N LEU A 123 -2.21 -6.57 16.50
CA LEU A 123 -1.70 -6.05 15.23
C LEU A 123 -2.81 -5.26 14.51
N PRO A 124 -2.62 -3.97 14.21
CA PRO A 124 -3.53 -3.20 13.37
C PRO A 124 -3.68 -3.83 11.98
N PRO A 125 -4.91 -4.15 11.53
CA PRO A 125 -5.13 -4.62 10.16
C PRO A 125 -4.99 -3.48 9.16
N ASP A 126 -4.69 -3.83 7.90
CA ASP A 126 -4.88 -2.90 6.78
C ASP A 126 -6.37 -2.51 6.68
N THR A 127 -6.63 -1.35 6.06
CA THR A 127 -7.99 -0.81 5.94
C THR A 127 -8.32 -0.51 4.47
N PRO A 128 -9.60 -0.32 4.11
CA PRO A 128 -9.97 0.05 2.76
C PRO A 128 -9.36 1.36 2.25
N ILE A 129 -8.82 2.23 3.12
CA ILE A 129 -8.27 3.54 2.73
C ILE A 129 -6.74 3.64 2.90
N LEU A 130 -6.09 2.59 3.42
CA LEU A 130 -4.70 2.60 3.87
C LEU A 130 -4.18 1.17 4.08
N THR A 131 -2.98 0.87 3.59
CA THR A 131 -2.16 -0.26 4.09
C THR A 131 -0.97 0.23 4.90
N TRP A 132 -0.60 -0.51 5.93
CA TRP A 132 0.57 -0.20 6.77
C TRP A 132 1.87 -0.47 6.01
N SER A 133 2.84 0.41 6.20
CA SER A 133 4.18 0.24 5.62
C SER A 133 5.13 -0.44 6.60
N ASP A 134 6.05 -1.24 6.07
CA ASP A 134 7.10 -1.90 6.89
C ASP A 134 8.05 -0.88 7.56
N ARG A 135 8.16 0.31 6.96
CA ARG A 135 9.01 1.42 7.44
C ARG A 135 8.22 2.72 7.43
N GLY A 136 7.28 2.82 8.35
CA GLY A 136 6.51 4.05 8.62
C GLY A 136 7.38 5.17 9.19
N GLY A 137 6.94 6.41 9.03
CA GLY A 137 7.55 7.53 9.74
C GLY A 137 7.06 7.61 11.19
N PRO A 138 7.47 8.66 11.93
CA PRO A 138 7.02 8.88 13.31
C PRO A 138 5.50 8.91 13.49
N VAL A 139 4.75 9.55 12.59
CA VAL A 139 3.29 9.63 12.64
C VAL A 139 2.66 8.26 12.43
N GLU A 140 3.08 7.54 11.39
CA GLU A 140 2.58 6.19 11.12
C GLU A 140 2.88 5.23 12.29
N SER A 141 4.08 5.32 12.87
CA SER A 141 4.49 4.51 14.02
C SER A 141 3.63 4.81 15.25
N ALA A 142 3.37 6.09 15.53
CA ALA A 142 2.53 6.52 16.65
C ALA A 142 1.07 6.07 16.46
N LEU A 143 0.55 6.18 15.23
CA LEU A 143 -0.79 5.73 14.87
C LEU A 143 -0.92 4.21 14.98
N HIS A 144 0.07 3.44 14.51
CA HIS A 144 0.06 1.99 14.61
C HIS A 144 0.06 1.55 16.09
N ALA A 145 0.83 2.22 16.94
CA ALA A 145 0.78 2.00 18.39
C ALA A 145 -0.59 2.38 19.00
N ALA A 146 -1.17 3.53 18.62
CA ALA A 146 -2.49 3.94 19.08
C ALA A 146 -3.59 2.94 18.67
N ALA A 147 -3.54 2.43 17.45
CA ALA A 147 -4.42 1.36 16.96
C ALA A 147 -4.23 0.07 17.76
N GLY A 148 -2.98 -0.33 18.03
CA GLY A 148 -2.68 -1.51 18.84
C GLY A 148 -3.29 -1.43 20.25
N ARG A 149 -3.22 -0.25 20.89
CA ARG A 149 -3.87 0.00 22.18
C ARG A 149 -5.38 -0.11 22.12
N LEU A 150 -6.00 0.52 21.11
CA LEU A 150 -7.44 0.47 20.91
C LEU A 150 -7.93 -0.98 20.75
N LEU A 151 -7.17 -1.79 20.01
CA LEU A 151 -7.46 -3.21 19.84
C LEU A 151 -7.27 -3.99 21.14
N GLU A 152 -6.21 -3.71 21.90
CA GLU A 152 -5.98 -4.32 23.21
C GLU A 152 -7.14 -4.03 24.18
N GLU A 153 -7.57 -2.78 24.29
CA GLU A 153 -8.67 -2.38 25.17
C GLU A 153 -9.99 -3.04 24.75
N ALA A 154 -10.24 -3.18 23.44
CA ALA A 154 -11.42 -3.90 22.94
C ALA A 154 -11.37 -5.40 23.28
N VAL A 155 -10.20 -6.02 23.22
CA VAL A 155 -9.99 -7.42 23.63
C VAL A 155 -10.21 -7.59 25.13
N GLU A 156 -9.63 -6.71 25.95
CA GLU A 156 -9.80 -6.72 27.41
C GLU A 156 -11.27 -6.51 27.83
N ALA A 157 -12.00 -5.64 27.12
CA ALA A 157 -13.43 -5.42 27.32
C ALA A 157 -14.31 -6.58 26.82
N GLY A 158 -13.74 -7.59 26.14
CA GLY A 158 -14.49 -8.70 25.55
C GLY A 158 -15.36 -8.32 24.35
N THR A 159 -15.16 -7.12 23.79
CA THR A 159 -15.87 -6.67 22.57
C THR A 159 -15.19 -7.14 21.29
N LEU A 160 -13.96 -7.64 21.41
CA LEU A 160 -13.18 -8.18 20.30
C LEU A 160 -12.56 -9.53 20.70
N PRO A 161 -12.61 -10.57 19.83
CA PRO A 161 -11.96 -11.85 20.10
C PRO A 161 -10.44 -11.72 20.24
N ALA A 162 -9.87 -12.40 21.24
CA ALA A 162 -8.43 -12.40 21.50
C ALA A 162 -7.62 -13.28 20.53
N ASP A 163 -8.27 -14.20 19.82
CA ASP A 163 -7.65 -15.19 18.92
C ASP A 163 -7.29 -14.64 17.53
N GLY A 164 -7.41 -13.33 17.34
CA GLY A 164 -7.17 -12.66 16.07
C GLY A 164 -8.35 -12.71 15.10
N SER A 165 -9.45 -13.39 15.43
CA SER A 165 -10.68 -13.34 14.63
C SER A 165 -11.38 -11.97 14.74
N GLY A 166 -12.45 -11.78 13.95
CA GLY A 166 -13.22 -10.52 13.92
C GLY A 166 -12.57 -9.41 13.11
N GLU A 167 -11.94 -9.72 11.98
CA GLU A 167 -11.22 -8.77 11.11
C GLU A 167 -12.06 -7.54 10.76
N GLU A 168 -13.33 -7.70 10.39
CA GLU A 168 -14.23 -6.58 10.07
C GLU A 168 -14.40 -5.59 11.24
N LEU A 169 -14.49 -6.10 12.48
CA LEU A 169 -14.58 -5.27 13.69
C LEU A 169 -13.25 -4.53 13.95
N ARG A 170 -12.12 -5.19 13.72
CA ARG A 170 -10.77 -4.61 13.86
C ARG A 170 -10.59 -3.46 12.86
N VAL A 171 -10.91 -3.71 11.59
CA VAL A 171 -10.91 -2.70 10.53
C VAL A 171 -11.82 -1.54 10.91
N GLY A 172 -13.04 -1.81 11.41
CA GLY A 172 -13.97 -0.78 11.85
C GLY A 172 -13.44 0.10 13.00
N LEU A 173 -12.74 -0.48 13.97
CA LEU A 173 -12.11 0.25 15.07
C LEU A 173 -10.95 1.14 14.57
N VAL A 174 -10.06 0.59 13.74
CA VAL A 174 -8.94 1.35 13.16
C VAL A 174 -9.45 2.46 12.25
N MET A 175 -10.46 2.20 11.42
CA MET A 175 -11.11 3.22 10.59
C MET A 175 -11.67 4.36 11.43
N ARG A 176 -12.34 4.05 12.56
CA ARG A 176 -12.84 5.08 13.47
C ARG A 176 -11.71 5.92 14.05
N LEU A 177 -10.60 5.29 14.45
CA LEU A 177 -9.41 6.01 14.93
C LEU A 177 -8.84 6.93 13.85
N LEU A 178 -8.70 6.44 12.62
CA LEU A 178 -8.19 7.20 11.47
C LEU A 178 -9.00 8.46 11.19
N THR A 179 -10.33 8.37 11.31
CA THR A 179 -11.27 9.46 10.96
C THR A 179 -11.63 10.35 12.15
N SER A 180 -11.24 10.00 13.38
CA SER A 180 -11.54 10.81 14.55
C SER A 180 -10.55 11.98 14.66
N PRO A 181 -11.02 13.21 14.96
CA PRO A 181 -10.12 14.29 15.33
C PRO A 181 -9.36 13.91 16.61
N GLU A 182 -8.10 14.31 16.71
CA GLU A 182 -7.34 14.12 17.94
C GLU A 182 -7.86 15.05 19.04
N ALA A 183 -7.72 14.67 20.31
CA ALA A 183 -8.25 15.44 21.44
C ALA A 183 -7.77 16.90 21.49
N ASP A 184 -6.60 17.21 20.90
CA ASP A 184 -5.94 18.52 20.96
C ASP A 184 -5.83 19.24 19.60
N GLY A 185 -6.51 18.77 18.54
CA GLY A 185 -6.40 19.39 17.21
C GLY A 185 -7.55 19.11 16.25
N ASP A 186 -7.64 19.96 15.22
CA ASP A 186 -8.69 19.86 14.19
C ASP A 186 -8.41 18.77 13.14
N ASP A 187 -7.16 18.28 13.06
CA ASP A 187 -6.74 17.26 12.09
C ASP A 187 -6.95 15.83 12.61
N THR A 188 -7.42 14.97 11.70
CA THR A 188 -7.56 13.52 11.96
C THR A 188 -6.21 12.80 11.80
N TRP A 189 -6.10 11.61 12.38
CA TRP A 189 -4.95 10.73 12.18
C TRP A 189 -4.67 10.44 10.71
N PHE A 190 -5.73 10.25 9.91
CA PHE A 190 -5.61 10.05 8.47
C PHE A 190 -4.92 11.22 7.77
N VAL A 191 -5.28 12.46 8.13
CA VAL A 191 -4.68 13.67 7.52
C VAL A 191 -3.20 13.77 7.85
N LYS A 192 -2.82 13.56 9.13
CA LYS A 192 -1.41 13.59 9.55
C LYS A 192 -0.58 12.51 8.86
N LEU A 193 -1.12 11.29 8.79
CA LEU A 193 -0.48 10.17 8.10
C LEU A 193 -0.29 10.46 6.61
N LEU A 194 -1.33 10.99 5.96
CA LEU A 194 -1.26 11.37 4.55
C LEU A 194 -0.19 12.43 4.32
N ASP A 195 -0.10 13.46 5.16
CA ASP A 195 0.93 14.50 5.06
C ASP A 195 2.35 13.93 5.25
N GLU A 196 2.57 13.08 6.26
CA GLU A 196 3.86 12.39 6.45
C GLU A 196 4.24 11.57 5.20
N ARG A 197 3.28 10.81 4.66
CA ARG A 197 3.53 9.95 3.50
C ARG A 197 3.75 10.74 2.22
N LEU A 198 3.06 11.87 2.04
CA LEU A 198 3.30 12.82 0.94
C LEU A 198 4.70 13.44 1.05
N ASP A 199 5.12 13.79 2.26
CA ASP A 199 6.47 14.33 2.49
C ASP A 199 7.55 13.28 2.21
N ALA A 200 7.31 12.02 2.56
CA ALA A 200 8.19 10.91 2.18
C ALA A 200 8.16 10.63 0.67
N TRP A 201 7.00 10.73 0.03
CA TRP A 201 6.81 10.50 -1.41
C TRP A 201 7.54 11.55 -2.26
N THR A 202 7.46 12.82 -1.86
CA THR A 202 8.16 13.94 -2.50
C THR A 202 9.66 13.94 -2.23
N ARG A 203 10.10 13.57 -1.01
CA ARG A 203 11.52 13.49 -0.64
C ARG A 203 12.20 12.17 -0.98
N GLY A 204 11.48 11.23 -1.61
CA GLY A 204 12.01 9.93 -2.03
C GLY A 204 13.35 10.04 -2.76
N GLN A 205 14.16 8.99 -2.66
CA GLN A 205 15.54 8.99 -3.17
C GLN A 205 15.63 9.03 -4.70
N GLY A 206 16.80 9.46 -5.19
CA GLY A 206 17.33 9.17 -6.53
C GLY A 206 17.17 10.28 -7.56
N SER A 207 15.94 10.66 -7.89
CA SER A 207 15.69 11.55 -9.04
C SER A 207 15.25 12.98 -8.67
N GLN A 208 16.02 13.97 -9.16
CA GLN A 208 15.61 15.38 -9.09
C GLN A 208 14.40 15.62 -9.99
N THR A 209 14.38 15.03 -11.19
CA THR A 209 13.28 15.15 -12.14
C THR A 209 11.96 14.65 -11.52
N ARG A 210 11.98 13.48 -10.87
CA ARG A 210 10.83 12.94 -10.15
C ARG A 210 10.40 13.86 -9.03
N ARG A 211 11.32 14.30 -8.18
CA ARG A 211 11.04 15.19 -7.05
C ARG A 211 10.31 16.46 -7.49
N GLU A 212 10.76 17.11 -8.56
CA GLU A 212 10.14 18.32 -9.09
C GLU A 212 8.68 18.09 -9.52
N LEU A 213 8.40 16.96 -10.17
CA LEU A 213 7.03 16.58 -10.54
C LEU A 213 6.15 16.33 -9.30
N MET A 214 6.63 15.54 -8.35
CA MET A 214 5.85 15.16 -7.16
C MET A 214 5.57 16.37 -6.25
N VAL A 215 6.54 17.28 -6.08
CA VAL A 215 6.37 18.50 -5.27
C VAL A 215 5.25 19.38 -5.84
N ARG A 216 5.20 19.56 -7.17
CA ARG A 216 4.14 20.33 -7.82
C ARG A 216 2.76 19.67 -7.67
N LEU A 217 2.71 18.34 -7.63
CA LEU A 217 1.46 17.58 -7.50
C LEU A 217 1.02 17.33 -6.07
N ARG A 218 1.87 17.56 -5.06
CA ARG A 218 1.54 17.35 -3.64
C ARG A 218 0.18 17.95 -3.24
N PRO A 219 -0.18 19.19 -3.61
CA PRO A 219 -1.48 19.76 -3.24
C PRO A 219 -2.68 19.04 -3.88
N GLU A 220 -2.53 18.55 -5.12
CA GLU A 220 -3.59 17.80 -5.81
C GLU A 220 -3.76 16.41 -5.21
N VAL A 221 -2.67 15.68 -4.98
CA VAL A 221 -2.71 14.33 -4.41
C VAL A 221 -3.20 14.34 -2.97
N ARG A 222 -2.96 15.44 -2.23
CA ARG A 222 -3.45 15.60 -0.85
C ARG A 222 -4.98 15.69 -0.78
N ARG A 223 -5.65 16.26 -1.78
CA ARG A 223 -7.12 16.36 -1.80
C ARG A 223 -7.72 15.02 -2.21
N ALA A 224 -8.91 14.71 -1.69
CA ALA A 224 -9.68 13.59 -2.23
C ALA A 224 -10.02 13.93 -3.69
N PRO A 225 -9.74 13.05 -4.66
CA PRO A 225 -10.06 13.33 -6.05
C PRO A 225 -11.58 13.34 -6.25
N GLU A 226 -12.08 14.39 -6.87
CA GLU A 226 -13.46 14.47 -7.33
C GLU A 226 -13.57 13.85 -8.73
N SER A 227 -14.71 13.23 -9.03
CA SER A 227 -15.01 12.66 -10.34
C SER A 227 -15.52 13.71 -11.33
N ASP A 228 -16.09 14.82 -10.85
CA ASP A 228 -16.70 15.88 -11.65
C ASP A 228 -17.71 15.37 -12.70
N GLY A 229 -18.40 14.26 -12.40
CA GLY A 229 -19.33 13.60 -13.33
C GLY A 229 -18.65 12.93 -14.53
N ALA A 230 -17.35 12.66 -14.44
CA ALA A 230 -16.65 11.89 -15.45
C ALA A 230 -17.11 10.43 -15.47
N GLU A 231 -17.06 9.82 -16.65
CA GLU A 231 -17.54 8.46 -16.89
C GLU A 231 -16.52 7.65 -17.69
N LEU A 232 -16.67 6.32 -17.67
CA LEU A 232 -15.93 5.38 -18.51
C LEU A 232 -16.91 4.61 -19.41
N PRO A 233 -17.46 5.21 -20.49
CA PRO A 233 -18.65 4.70 -21.15
C PRO A 233 -18.52 3.26 -21.64
N ALA A 234 -17.39 2.93 -22.28
CA ALA A 234 -17.16 1.58 -22.80
C ALA A 234 -17.00 0.54 -21.67
N LEU A 235 -16.32 0.90 -20.57
CA LEU A 235 -16.18 0.01 -19.41
C LEU A 235 -17.54 -0.20 -18.74
N THR A 236 -18.27 0.88 -18.45
CA THR A 236 -19.61 0.83 -17.84
C THR A 236 -20.59 0.01 -18.68
N PHE A 237 -20.55 0.16 -20.01
CA PHE A 237 -21.34 -0.64 -20.93
C PHE A 237 -20.98 -2.13 -20.85
N LEU A 238 -19.68 -2.47 -20.92
CA LEU A 238 -19.22 -3.86 -20.79
C LEU A 238 -19.69 -4.49 -19.46
N LEU A 239 -19.56 -3.76 -18.34
CA LEU A 239 -19.98 -4.24 -17.02
C LEU A 239 -21.49 -4.44 -16.95
N SER A 240 -22.27 -3.56 -17.58
CA SER A 240 -23.73 -3.67 -17.65
C SER A 240 -24.17 -4.93 -18.40
N GLU A 241 -23.50 -5.27 -19.50
CA GLU A 241 -23.74 -6.51 -20.26
C GLU A 241 -23.34 -7.78 -19.49
N CYS A 242 -22.49 -7.65 -18.46
CA CYS A 242 -22.07 -8.74 -17.59
C CYS A 242 -23.02 -9.00 -16.40
N ARG A 243 -24.12 -8.26 -16.26
CA ARG A 243 -25.10 -8.44 -15.18
C ARG A 243 -25.86 -9.77 -15.27
N GLY A 244 -26.43 -10.18 -14.13
CA GLY A 244 -27.28 -11.37 -14.03
C GLY A 244 -26.53 -12.64 -14.42
N ALA A 245 -26.97 -13.30 -15.49
CA ALA A 245 -26.31 -14.51 -15.99
C ALA A 245 -24.94 -14.22 -16.65
N GLY A 246 -24.64 -12.97 -17.02
CA GLY A 246 -23.41 -12.55 -17.69
C GLY A 246 -23.45 -12.69 -19.22
N ALA A 247 -22.55 -11.97 -19.89
CA ALA A 247 -22.44 -11.93 -21.35
C ALA A 247 -21.97 -13.27 -21.90
N ARG A 248 -22.65 -13.80 -22.92
CA ARG A 248 -22.31 -15.09 -23.53
C ARG A 248 -21.09 -14.96 -24.42
N LEU A 249 -20.03 -15.70 -24.12
CA LEU A 249 -18.84 -15.80 -24.95
C LEU A 249 -19.07 -16.77 -26.12
N THR A 250 -18.33 -16.54 -27.20
CA THR A 250 -18.20 -17.47 -28.32
C THR A 250 -17.50 -18.77 -27.88
N GLY A 251 -17.54 -19.81 -28.73
CA GLY A 251 -16.84 -21.08 -28.46
C GLY A 251 -15.33 -20.91 -28.20
N SER A 252 -14.70 -19.91 -28.83
CA SER A 252 -13.29 -19.57 -28.64
C SER A 252 -13.03 -18.65 -27.44
N GLY A 253 -14.06 -18.30 -26.66
CA GLY A 253 -13.93 -17.43 -25.50
C GLY A 253 -13.94 -15.93 -25.79
N TYR A 254 -14.19 -15.51 -27.04
CA TYR A 254 -14.33 -14.10 -27.39
C TYR A 254 -15.71 -13.53 -27.09
N LEU A 255 -15.81 -12.21 -26.96
CA LEU A 255 -17.07 -11.47 -26.95
C LEU A 255 -17.86 -11.72 -28.25
N PRO A 256 -19.20 -11.76 -28.18
CA PRO A 256 -20.05 -11.93 -29.35
C PRO A 256 -19.98 -10.68 -30.24
N THR A 257 -20.08 -10.86 -31.55
CA THR A 257 -19.95 -9.78 -32.55
C THR A 257 -20.82 -8.55 -32.24
N ALA A 258 -22.06 -8.73 -31.79
CA ALA A 258 -22.95 -7.62 -31.46
C ALA A 258 -22.38 -6.74 -30.33
N LEU A 259 -21.81 -7.36 -29.29
CA LEU A 259 -21.17 -6.65 -28.18
C LEU A 259 -19.86 -5.98 -28.62
N VAL A 260 -19.08 -6.65 -29.48
CA VAL A 260 -17.86 -6.06 -30.06
C VAL A 260 -18.19 -4.80 -30.87
N THR A 261 -19.22 -4.84 -31.71
CA THR A 261 -19.66 -3.68 -32.50
C THR A 261 -20.09 -2.53 -31.61
N ALA A 262 -20.94 -2.78 -30.60
CA ALA A 262 -21.40 -1.75 -29.67
C ALA A 262 -20.23 -1.11 -28.90
N LEU A 263 -19.27 -1.91 -28.43
CA LEU A 263 -18.06 -1.39 -27.78
C LEU A 263 -17.20 -0.57 -28.74
N ALA A 264 -17.01 -1.04 -29.98
CA ALA A 264 -16.23 -0.31 -30.98
C ALA A 264 -16.84 1.05 -31.34
N GLU A 265 -18.17 1.18 -31.30
CA GLU A 265 -18.87 2.46 -31.50
C GLU A 265 -18.63 3.45 -30.34
N LEU A 266 -18.56 2.95 -29.10
CA LEU A 266 -18.33 3.74 -27.90
C LEU A 266 -16.86 4.19 -27.74
N MET A 267 -15.91 3.43 -28.27
CA MET A 267 -14.48 3.65 -28.03
C MET A 267 -13.83 4.54 -29.11
N PRO A 268 -13.27 5.72 -28.76
CA PRO A 268 -12.57 6.58 -29.72
C PRO A 268 -11.39 5.87 -30.41
N THR A 269 -10.66 5.04 -29.66
CA THR A 269 -9.53 4.24 -30.20
C THR A 269 -9.93 3.26 -31.29
N CYS A 270 -11.17 2.79 -31.32
CA CYS A 270 -11.67 1.92 -32.38
C CYS A 270 -11.98 2.71 -33.66
N ARG A 271 -12.46 3.96 -33.54
CA ARG A 271 -12.79 4.81 -34.69
C ARG A 271 -11.57 5.21 -35.52
N GLU A 272 -10.40 5.22 -34.90
CA GLU A 272 -9.11 5.50 -35.55
C GLU A 272 -8.57 4.32 -36.37
N LEU A 273 -9.10 3.12 -36.14
CA LEU A 273 -8.63 1.90 -36.79
C LEU A 273 -9.46 1.61 -38.04
N VAL A 274 -8.79 1.51 -39.19
CA VAL A 274 -9.40 1.05 -40.44
C VAL A 274 -9.47 -0.48 -40.41
N ILE A 275 -10.46 -1.04 -39.71
CA ILE A 275 -10.62 -2.48 -39.52
C ILE A 275 -11.98 -2.95 -40.05
N LEU A 276 -11.96 -4.01 -40.88
CA LEU A 276 -13.14 -4.65 -41.48
C LEU A 276 -13.64 -5.89 -40.71
N GLY A 277 -13.02 -6.17 -39.56
CA GLY A 277 -13.28 -7.36 -38.76
C GLY A 277 -14.54 -7.30 -37.91
N ARG A 278 -15.13 -8.46 -37.61
CA ARG A 278 -16.35 -8.60 -36.77
C ARG A 278 -16.12 -9.36 -35.46
N SER A 279 -14.89 -9.81 -35.20
CA SER A 279 -14.53 -10.58 -34.01
C SER A 279 -13.64 -9.78 -33.06
N GLU A 280 -13.71 -10.04 -31.75
CA GLU A 280 -12.85 -9.39 -30.74
C GLU A 280 -11.36 -9.49 -31.08
N SER A 281 -10.91 -10.61 -31.64
CA SER A 281 -9.51 -10.81 -32.07
C SER A 281 -9.03 -9.78 -33.10
N GLN A 282 -9.96 -9.21 -33.87
CA GLN A 282 -9.68 -8.18 -34.86
C GLN A 282 -9.85 -6.77 -34.29
N TRP A 283 -10.31 -6.62 -33.05
CA TRP A 283 -10.47 -5.35 -32.36
C TRP A 283 -9.58 -5.31 -31.10
N PRO A 284 -8.26 -5.07 -31.25
CA PRO A 284 -7.34 -5.03 -30.12
C PRO A 284 -7.75 -4.11 -28.96
N PRO A 285 -8.35 -2.91 -29.18
CA PRO A 285 -8.83 -2.08 -28.08
C PRO A 285 -9.95 -2.75 -27.27
N VAL A 286 -10.92 -3.39 -27.94
CA VAL A 286 -12.03 -4.10 -27.27
C VAL A 286 -11.50 -5.28 -26.46
N LYS A 287 -10.55 -6.04 -27.03
CA LYS A 287 -9.87 -7.12 -26.32
C LYS A 287 -9.18 -6.61 -25.04
N LEU A 288 -8.39 -5.53 -25.17
CA LEU A 288 -7.67 -4.93 -24.06
C LEU A 288 -8.62 -4.39 -22.98
N LEU A 289 -9.77 -3.81 -23.36
CA LEU A 289 -10.78 -3.37 -22.40
C LEU A 289 -11.30 -4.53 -21.54
N ARG A 290 -11.61 -5.68 -22.17
CA ARG A 290 -12.06 -6.88 -21.44
C ARG A 290 -10.97 -7.44 -20.53
N GLU A 291 -9.73 -7.45 -20.99
CA GLU A 291 -8.58 -7.89 -20.20
C GLU A 291 -8.41 -6.99 -18.97
N MET A 292 -8.42 -5.66 -19.13
CA MET A 292 -8.36 -4.74 -18.00
C MET A 292 -9.55 -4.88 -17.04
N ALA A 293 -10.78 -5.08 -17.53
CA ALA A 293 -11.92 -5.35 -16.66
C ALA A 293 -11.75 -6.64 -15.84
N THR A 294 -11.03 -7.62 -16.37
CA THR A 294 -10.67 -8.84 -15.65
C THR A 294 -9.55 -8.56 -14.63
N ASP A 295 -8.51 -7.84 -15.04
CA ASP A 295 -7.34 -7.50 -14.20
C ASP A 295 -7.71 -6.60 -13.02
N PHE A 296 -8.69 -5.70 -13.21
CA PHE A 296 -9.26 -4.88 -12.14
C PHE A 296 -10.16 -5.70 -11.19
N GLY A 297 -10.41 -6.97 -11.53
CA GLY A 297 -11.26 -7.88 -10.77
C GLY A 297 -12.74 -7.49 -10.84
N LEU A 298 -13.18 -6.82 -11.91
CA LEU A 298 -14.57 -6.42 -12.11
C LEU A 298 -15.38 -7.51 -12.82
N THR A 299 -14.70 -8.29 -13.66
CA THR A 299 -15.30 -9.42 -14.38
C THR A 299 -14.50 -10.70 -14.17
N VAL A 300 -15.17 -11.84 -14.34
CA VAL A 300 -14.57 -13.16 -14.31
C VAL A 300 -15.20 -14.02 -15.41
N ARG A 301 -14.37 -14.85 -16.06
CA ARG A 301 -14.86 -15.85 -17.00
C ARG A 301 -15.35 -17.07 -16.22
N ASN A 302 -16.64 -17.39 -16.37
CA ASN A 302 -17.25 -18.60 -15.85
C ASN A 302 -17.75 -19.46 -17.03
N GLY A 303 -16.96 -20.45 -17.41
CA GLY A 303 -17.21 -21.30 -18.58
C GLY A 303 -17.33 -20.50 -19.88
N THR A 304 -18.52 -20.48 -20.47
CA THR A 304 -18.85 -19.75 -21.71
C THR A 304 -19.47 -18.37 -21.44
N ARG A 305 -19.30 -17.82 -20.24
CA ARG A 305 -19.84 -16.51 -19.88
C ARG A 305 -18.80 -15.62 -19.24
N LEU A 306 -18.94 -14.32 -19.46
CA LEU A 306 -18.26 -13.27 -18.70
C LEU A 306 -19.26 -12.69 -17.71
N GLN A 307 -18.94 -12.78 -16.42
CA GLN A 307 -19.82 -12.38 -15.32
C GLN A 307 -19.16 -11.29 -14.50
N LEU A 308 -19.97 -10.47 -13.83
CA LEU A 308 -19.47 -9.58 -12.79
C LEU A 308 -18.95 -10.40 -11.60
N THR A 309 -17.85 -9.95 -11.01
CA THR A 309 -17.46 -10.37 -9.67
C THR A 309 -18.34 -9.66 -8.64
N SER A 310 -18.24 -10.01 -7.35
CA SER A 310 -18.89 -9.24 -6.28
C SER A 310 -18.50 -7.77 -6.29
N ARG A 311 -17.23 -7.47 -6.61
CA ARG A 311 -16.75 -6.09 -6.78
C ARG A 311 -17.38 -5.42 -8.00
N GLY A 312 -17.36 -6.08 -9.16
CA GLY A 312 -17.98 -5.53 -10.36
C GLY A 312 -19.48 -5.24 -10.18
N ALA A 313 -20.20 -6.11 -9.48
CA ALA A 313 -21.60 -5.91 -9.15
C ALA A 313 -21.85 -4.72 -8.21
N ALA A 314 -20.93 -4.45 -7.27
CA ALA A 314 -21.04 -3.31 -6.38
C ALA A 314 -20.73 -1.97 -7.08
N LEU A 315 -19.86 -1.98 -8.09
CA LEU A 315 -19.35 -0.75 -8.72
C LEU A 315 -20.06 -0.33 -10.01
N VAL A 316 -20.80 -1.23 -10.65
CA VAL A 316 -21.38 -0.96 -11.99
C VAL A 316 -22.35 0.23 -12.00
N ASP A 317 -23.00 0.53 -10.88
CA ASP A 317 -23.92 1.68 -10.70
C ASP A 317 -23.28 2.88 -9.97
N ASP A 318 -22.01 2.78 -9.60
CA ASP A 318 -21.29 3.79 -8.82
C ASP A 318 -20.04 4.25 -9.59
N GLN A 319 -20.21 5.29 -10.42
CA GLN A 319 -19.14 5.80 -11.29
C GLN A 319 -17.95 6.36 -10.50
N ASP A 320 -18.20 6.99 -9.35
CA ASP A 320 -17.14 7.58 -8.53
C ASP A 320 -16.23 6.49 -7.95
N THR A 321 -16.84 5.46 -7.37
CA THR A 321 -16.09 4.32 -6.82
C THR A 321 -15.47 3.46 -7.94
N LEU A 322 -16.09 3.40 -9.13
CA LEU A 322 -15.49 2.76 -10.31
C LEU A 322 -14.22 3.49 -10.76
N LEU A 323 -14.25 4.82 -10.90
CA LEU A 323 -13.07 5.62 -11.27
C LEU A 323 -11.95 5.49 -10.24
N MET A 324 -12.29 5.52 -8.95
CA MET A 324 -11.33 5.26 -7.86
C MET A 324 -10.69 3.88 -8.00
N THR A 325 -11.51 2.84 -8.18
CA THR A 325 -11.03 1.45 -8.33
C THR A 325 -10.13 1.30 -9.56
N VAL A 326 -10.49 1.94 -10.68
CA VAL A 326 -9.67 1.94 -11.89
C VAL A 326 -8.34 2.67 -11.63
N GLY A 327 -8.35 3.83 -10.97
CA GLY A 327 -7.14 4.56 -10.58
C GLY A 327 -6.19 3.71 -9.73
N GLU A 328 -6.72 3.04 -8.71
CA GLU A 328 -5.96 2.15 -7.83
C GLU A 328 -5.35 0.94 -8.56
N ARG A 329 -6.11 0.33 -9.48
CA ARG A 329 -5.71 -0.92 -10.16
C ARG A 329 -4.92 -0.70 -11.45
N LEU A 330 -4.99 0.50 -12.01
CA LEU A 330 -4.26 0.84 -13.22
C LEU A 330 -2.75 0.92 -12.96
N MET A 331 -2.36 1.36 -11.76
CA MET A 331 -0.98 1.53 -11.35
C MET A 331 -0.43 0.33 -10.56
N SER A 332 0.85 0.05 -10.73
CA SER A 332 1.63 -0.75 -9.79
C SER A 332 1.89 0.07 -8.53
N LEU A 333 1.45 -0.46 -7.39
CA LEU A 333 1.69 0.13 -6.07
C LEU A 333 3.08 -0.26 -5.51
N ASP A 334 3.71 -1.26 -6.13
CA ASP A 334 5.06 -1.67 -5.80
C ASP A 334 6.09 -0.62 -6.26
N ARG A 335 7.23 -0.63 -5.58
CA ARG A 335 8.42 0.11 -6.02
C ARG A 335 9.15 -0.70 -7.09
N THR A 336 8.55 -0.78 -8.26
CA THR A 336 9.15 -1.36 -9.47
C THR A 336 9.43 -0.28 -10.50
N ALA A 337 10.29 -0.56 -11.48
CA ALA A 337 10.50 0.33 -12.62
C ALA A 337 9.16 0.66 -13.32
N LEU A 338 8.27 -0.32 -13.48
CA LEU A 338 6.92 -0.11 -14.02
C LEU A 338 6.13 0.92 -13.20
N GLY A 339 6.07 0.76 -11.87
CA GLY A 339 5.35 1.71 -11.02
C GLY A 339 5.93 3.12 -11.06
N VAL A 340 7.24 3.27 -11.26
CA VAL A 340 7.91 4.57 -11.47
C VAL A 340 7.53 5.16 -12.84
N ILE A 341 7.52 4.36 -13.91
CA ILE A 341 7.11 4.79 -15.25
C ILE A 341 5.67 5.31 -15.23
N GLU A 342 4.74 4.54 -14.66
CA GLU A 342 3.32 4.90 -14.57
C GLU A 342 3.12 6.19 -13.76
N GLU A 343 3.82 6.32 -12.62
CA GLU A 343 3.80 7.53 -11.79
C GLU A 343 4.28 8.77 -12.56
N VAL A 344 5.40 8.67 -13.27
CA VAL A 344 5.96 9.79 -14.04
C VAL A 344 5.07 10.15 -15.23
N VAL A 345 4.47 9.17 -15.92
CA VAL A 345 3.54 9.42 -17.03
C VAL A 345 2.31 10.18 -16.53
N LEU A 346 1.66 9.70 -15.47
CA LEU A 346 0.48 10.38 -14.90
C LEU A 346 0.84 11.78 -14.37
N ALA A 347 1.99 11.91 -13.70
CA ALA A 347 2.44 13.19 -13.18
C ALA A 347 2.70 14.22 -14.29
N ALA A 348 3.39 13.81 -15.36
CA ALA A 348 3.66 14.67 -16.50
C ALA A 348 2.36 15.14 -17.18
N LEU A 349 1.37 14.27 -17.28
CA LEU A 349 0.08 14.56 -17.92
C LEU A 349 -0.90 15.35 -17.02
N LEU A 350 -0.75 15.29 -15.70
CA LEU A 350 -1.52 16.14 -14.79
C LEU A 350 -1.00 17.58 -14.77
N LEU A 351 0.32 17.76 -14.91
CA LEU A 351 0.96 19.07 -14.86
C LEU A 351 0.87 19.86 -16.16
N GLU A 352 0.55 19.21 -17.28
CA GLU A 352 0.51 19.81 -18.61
C GLU A 352 -0.76 19.34 -19.34
N ASP A 353 -1.58 20.28 -19.83
CA ASP A 353 -2.86 19.93 -20.46
C ASP A 353 -2.70 19.00 -21.67
N ARG A 354 -1.65 19.21 -22.46
CA ARG A 354 -1.27 18.34 -23.59
C ARG A 354 0.23 18.27 -23.78
N MET A 355 0.76 17.05 -23.91
CA MET A 355 2.20 16.79 -24.09
C MET A 355 2.47 15.84 -25.25
N ALA A 356 3.61 16.02 -25.93
CA ALA A 356 4.08 15.04 -26.91
C ALA A 356 4.54 13.76 -26.20
N PRO A 357 4.13 12.54 -26.64
CA PRO A 357 4.52 11.29 -25.99
C PRO A 357 6.04 11.16 -25.81
N SER A 358 6.85 11.58 -26.80
CA SER A 358 8.31 11.53 -26.70
C SER A 358 8.85 12.32 -25.50
N ARG A 359 8.27 13.48 -25.18
CA ARG A 359 8.67 14.28 -24.01
C ARG A 359 8.29 13.62 -22.68
N ILE A 360 7.19 12.87 -22.67
CA ILE A 360 6.81 12.05 -21.50
C ILE A 360 7.87 10.96 -21.30
N PHE A 361 8.23 10.25 -22.36
CA PHE A 361 9.19 9.15 -22.31
C PHE A 361 10.61 9.62 -22.01
N GLU A 362 11.00 10.82 -22.47
CA GLU A 362 12.25 11.48 -22.06
C GLU A 362 12.29 11.69 -20.55
N LYS A 363 11.21 12.23 -19.95
CA LYS A 363 11.11 12.39 -18.48
C LYS A 363 11.22 11.06 -17.75
N VAL A 364 10.52 10.04 -18.25
CA VAL A 364 10.60 8.68 -17.69
C VAL A 364 12.05 8.17 -17.73
N ALA A 365 12.72 8.28 -18.88
CA ALA A 365 14.10 7.83 -19.03
C ALA A 365 15.06 8.57 -18.09
N TYR A 366 14.91 9.88 -17.91
CA TYR A 366 15.71 10.64 -16.93
C TYR A 366 15.48 10.15 -15.50
N VAL A 367 14.23 9.91 -15.10
CA VAL A 367 13.92 9.42 -13.76
C VAL A 367 14.51 8.03 -13.53
N LEU A 368 14.35 7.12 -14.50
CA LEU A 368 14.89 5.76 -14.39
C LEU A 368 16.41 5.76 -14.27
N ALA A 369 17.10 6.60 -15.05
CA ALA A 369 18.55 6.75 -15.00
C ALA A 369 19.03 7.35 -13.67
N GLU A 370 18.39 8.43 -13.20
CA GLU A 370 18.75 9.08 -11.93
C GLU A 370 18.52 8.18 -10.70
N GLU A 371 17.53 7.29 -10.76
CA GLU A 371 17.25 6.29 -9.72
C GLU A 371 18.07 5.00 -9.86
N GLY A 372 18.87 4.85 -10.92
CA GLY A 372 19.74 3.69 -11.13
C GLY A 372 18.99 2.41 -11.53
N TRP A 373 17.81 2.53 -12.14
CA TRP A 373 17.06 1.37 -12.61
C TRP A 373 17.72 0.75 -13.85
N SER A 374 17.99 -0.55 -13.78
CA SER A 374 18.54 -1.35 -14.87
C SER A 374 17.77 -2.67 -15.05
N SER A 375 17.89 -3.24 -16.24
CA SER A 375 17.43 -4.57 -16.60
C SER A 375 18.26 -5.65 -15.89
N THR A 376 17.76 -6.90 -15.90
CA THR A 376 18.44 -8.07 -15.31
C THR A 376 19.83 -8.35 -15.89
N ASP A 377 20.10 -7.88 -17.11
CA ASP A 377 21.41 -7.97 -17.77
C ASP A 377 22.34 -6.77 -17.46
N GLY A 378 21.92 -5.88 -16.55
CA GLY A 378 22.67 -4.69 -16.16
C GLY A 378 22.59 -3.54 -17.17
N THR A 379 21.75 -3.65 -18.20
CA THR A 379 21.53 -2.54 -19.15
C THR A 379 20.59 -1.50 -18.56
N ASP A 380 20.97 -0.22 -18.64
CA ASP A 380 20.12 0.87 -18.16
C ASP A 380 18.82 0.94 -18.96
N TYR A 381 17.71 1.26 -18.27
CA TYR A 381 16.45 1.52 -18.95
C TYR A 381 16.50 2.86 -19.70
N GLY A 382 17.02 2.81 -20.93
CA GLY A 382 17.13 3.96 -21.81
C GLY A 382 15.78 4.42 -22.41
N PRO A 383 15.82 5.46 -23.26
CA PRO A 383 14.62 6.05 -23.88
C PRO A 383 13.74 5.06 -24.65
N THR A 384 14.33 4.03 -25.25
CA THR A 384 13.58 2.99 -25.99
C THR A 384 12.68 2.19 -25.06
N HIS A 385 13.19 1.74 -23.91
CA HIS A 385 12.40 1.00 -22.92
C HIS A 385 11.31 1.89 -22.32
N ALA A 386 11.67 3.14 -21.98
CA ALA A 386 10.71 4.14 -21.51
C ALA A 386 9.57 4.37 -22.51
N ALA A 387 9.87 4.42 -23.82
CA ALA A 387 8.87 4.59 -24.87
C ALA A 387 7.99 3.34 -25.09
N GLU A 388 8.56 2.14 -24.97
CA GLU A 388 7.82 0.89 -25.09
C GLU A 388 6.81 0.72 -23.94
N VAL A 389 7.29 0.77 -22.70
CA VAL A 389 6.46 0.59 -21.50
C VAL A 389 5.52 1.78 -21.31
N GLY A 390 6.03 3.01 -21.46
CA GLY A 390 5.22 4.21 -21.38
C GLY A 390 4.16 4.25 -22.48
N GLY A 391 4.49 3.83 -23.71
CA GLY A 391 3.54 3.75 -24.81
C GLY A 391 2.44 2.72 -24.56
N TRP A 392 2.77 1.56 -23.99
CA TRP A 392 1.79 0.59 -23.55
C TRP A 392 0.85 1.15 -22.49
N PHE A 393 1.38 1.87 -21.50
CA PHE A 393 0.58 2.51 -20.47
C PHE A 393 -0.36 3.59 -21.03
N LEU A 394 0.12 4.45 -21.94
CA LEU A 394 -0.73 5.41 -22.65
C LEU A 394 -1.86 4.70 -23.40
N ARG A 395 -1.58 3.55 -24.04
CA ARG A 395 -2.61 2.76 -24.74
C ARG A 395 -3.70 2.25 -23.79
N ARG A 396 -3.35 1.79 -22.58
CA ARG A 396 -4.32 1.40 -21.54
C ARG A 396 -5.24 2.57 -21.17
N LEU A 397 -4.66 3.76 -20.97
CA LEU A 397 -5.43 4.98 -20.72
C LEU A 397 -6.37 5.33 -21.89
N ARG A 398 -5.89 5.24 -23.14
CA ARG A 398 -6.74 5.50 -24.33
C ARG A 398 -7.90 4.52 -24.45
N VAL A 399 -7.70 3.24 -24.13
CA VAL A 399 -8.76 2.22 -24.15
C VAL A 399 -9.85 2.51 -23.12
N LEU A 400 -9.47 3.10 -21.98
CA LEU A 400 -10.41 3.53 -20.94
C LEU A 400 -11.10 4.87 -21.27
N ASP A 401 -10.78 5.51 -22.40
CA ASP A 401 -11.19 6.91 -22.66
C ASP A 401 -10.67 7.90 -21.59
N ALA A 402 -9.57 7.53 -20.93
CA ALA A 402 -8.85 8.33 -19.94
C ALA A 402 -7.78 9.24 -20.57
N LEU A 403 -7.47 9.05 -21.85
CA LEU A 403 -6.47 9.84 -22.57
C LEU A 403 -6.96 10.19 -23.97
N ASP A 404 -7.02 11.49 -24.23
CA ASP A 404 -7.32 12.05 -25.54
C ASP A 404 -6.02 12.32 -26.31
N ALA A 405 -6.08 12.17 -27.63
CA ALA A 405 -4.99 12.50 -28.54
C ALA A 405 -5.47 13.58 -29.51
N ASP A 406 -4.61 14.54 -29.85
CA ASP A 406 -4.95 15.46 -30.92
C ASP A 406 -5.17 14.72 -32.25
N TRP A 407 -5.78 15.40 -33.22
CA TRP A 407 -6.08 14.82 -34.54
C TRP A 407 -4.84 14.32 -35.31
N THR A 408 -3.64 14.72 -34.89
CA THR A 408 -2.37 14.21 -35.44
C THR A 408 -1.74 13.10 -34.61
N ALA A 409 -2.34 12.74 -33.48
CA ALA A 409 -1.79 11.91 -32.42
C ALA A 409 -0.41 12.35 -31.92
N ARG A 410 -0.02 13.62 -32.15
CA ARG A 410 1.30 14.16 -31.77
C ARG A 410 1.33 14.64 -30.34
N ARG A 411 0.17 14.99 -29.78
CA ARG A 411 0.02 15.39 -28.39
C ARG A 411 -1.13 14.63 -27.76
N VAL A 412 -0.92 14.27 -26.51
CA VAL A 412 -1.88 13.56 -25.68
C VAL A 412 -2.16 14.36 -24.41
N GLY A 413 -3.37 14.24 -23.88
CA GLY A 413 -3.78 14.88 -22.63
C GLY A 413 -4.85 14.05 -21.93
N LEU A 414 -4.92 14.17 -20.60
CA LEU A 414 -5.94 13.45 -19.83
C LEU A 414 -7.33 14.04 -20.09
N THR A 415 -8.31 13.17 -20.31
CA THR A 415 -9.73 13.52 -20.26
C THR A 415 -10.13 13.84 -18.80
N PRO A 416 -11.34 14.36 -18.53
CA PRO A 416 -11.82 14.51 -17.15
C PRO A 416 -11.73 13.20 -16.34
N ALA A 417 -12.16 12.08 -16.93
CA ALA A 417 -12.02 10.75 -16.33
C ALA A 417 -10.55 10.40 -16.09
N GLY A 418 -9.69 10.68 -17.07
CA GLY A 418 -8.25 10.49 -16.94
C GLY A 418 -7.60 11.28 -15.81
N ARG A 419 -8.01 12.53 -15.59
CA ARG A 419 -7.51 13.35 -14.48
C ARG A 419 -7.95 12.77 -13.14
N SER A 420 -9.20 12.32 -13.03
CA SER A 420 -9.69 11.67 -11.81
C SER A 420 -8.94 10.36 -11.53
N ILE A 421 -8.82 9.47 -12.53
CA ILE A 421 -8.04 8.23 -12.46
C ILE A 421 -6.57 8.50 -12.07
N ALA A 422 -5.94 9.50 -12.70
CA ALA A 422 -4.55 9.83 -12.44
C ALA A 422 -4.34 10.31 -10.99
N ARG A 423 -5.22 11.17 -10.49
CA ARG A 423 -5.18 11.65 -9.10
C ARG A 423 -5.42 10.51 -8.11
N TRP A 424 -6.40 9.64 -8.38
CA TRP A 424 -6.66 8.45 -7.58
C TRP A 424 -5.47 7.49 -7.56
N GLY A 425 -4.87 7.20 -8.72
CA GLY A 425 -3.70 6.33 -8.81
C GLY A 425 -2.49 6.87 -8.04
N LEU A 426 -2.17 8.16 -8.21
CA LEU A 426 -1.06 8.78 -7.46
C LEU A 426 -1.34 8.81 -5.95
N ARG A 427 -2.58 9.07 -5.55
CA ARG A 427 -3.00 9.02 -4.14
C ARG A 427 -2.93 7.61 -3.58
N ALA A 428 -3.37 6.61 -4.34
CA ALA A 428 -3.29 5.20 -4.00
C ALA A 428 -1.84 4.77 -3.78
N ARG A 429 -0.90 5.23 -4.61
CA ARG A 429 0.54 4.98 -4.43
C ARG A 429 1.11 5.55 -3.13
N VAL A 430 0.51 6.60 -2.59
CA VAL A 430 0.86 7.17 -1.28
C VAL A 430 0.22 6.37 -0.13
N LEU A 431 -1.05 5.95 -0.27
CA LEU A 431 -1.86 5.33 0.78
C LEU A 431 -1.69 3.80 0.89
N PHE A 432 -1.44 3.11 -0.21
CA PHE A 432 -1.39 1.65 -0.30
C PHE A 432 0.02 1.18 -0.61
N ARG A 433 0.91 1.22 0.38
CA ARG A 433 2.27 0.68 0.26
C ARG A 433 2.21 -0.83 0.47
N HIS A 434 2.67 -1.59 -0.53
CA HIS A 434 2.80 -3.04 -0.36
C HIS A 434 4.00 -3.36 0.53
N ARG A 435 3.82 -4.38 1.38
CA ARG A 435 4.91 -4.97 2.16
C ARG A 435 5.87 -5.68 1.21
N ALA A 436 7.17 -5.68 1.51
CA ALA A 436 8.17 -6.26 0.61
C ALA A 436 7.89 -7.73 0.23
N ASP A 437 7.19 -8.48 1.08
CA ASP A 437 6.90 -9.91 0.89
C ASP A 437 5.72 -10.21 -0.07
N ASP A 438 4.91 -9.21 -0.48
CA ASP A 438 3.88 -9.39 -1.52
C ASP A 438 4.45 -9.29 -2.95
N SER A 439 5.75 -8.98 -3.08
CA SER A 439 6.44 -8.90 -4.36
C SER A 439 6.81 -10.28 -4.90
N SER A 440 5.81 -11.06 -5.30
CA SER A 440 6.06 -11.99 -6.41
C SER A 440 6.41 -11.14 -7.62
N PRO A 441 7.57 -11.34 -8.29
CA PRO A 441 7.84 -10.66 -9.54
C PRO A 441 6.75 -11.10 -10.51
N ARG A 442 5.75 -10.25 -10.77
CA ARG A 442 4.86 -10.47 -11.89
C ARG A 442 5.76 -10.43 -13.12
N PRO A 443 5.88 -11.54 -13.88
CA PRO A 443 6.60 -11.47 -15.13
C PRO A 443 5.91 -10.43 -15.99
N PHE A 444 6.70 -9.48 -16.47
CA PHE A 444 6.28 -8.54 -17.49
C PHE A 444 5.95 -9.36 -18.74
N ALA A 445 4.67 -9.51 -19.07
CA ALA A 445 4.25 -9.99 -20.37
C ALA A 445 3.87 -8.75 -21.20
N PRO A 446 4.56 -8.48 -22.33
CA PRO A 446 4.25 -7.36 -23.21
C PRO A 446 2.85 -7.45 -23.84
#